data_AF-A0A8I6XP25-F1
#
_entry.id   AF-A0A8I6XP25-F1
#
_cell.length_a   1.000
_cell.length_b   1.000
_cell.length_c   1.000
_cell.angle_alpha   90.00
_cell.angle_beta   90.00
_cell.angle_gamma   90.00
#
_symmetry.space_group_name_H-M   'P 1'
#
loop_
_entity.id
_entity.type
_entity.pdbx_description
1 polymer ?
#
loop_
_entity_poly.entity_id
_entity_poly.type
_entity_poly.pdbx_seq_one_letter_code
_entity_poly.pdbx_strand_id
1 'polypeptide(L)'
;MLADDAVNHRCRHGFTPQNVLAICDFDMRFTFVVAGWPGCAHDSRVLNHALAHFSFHEPPKGKYYHVDSEYANRIGYLAPFKGSTYHLPEFRLPRHRPP
;
A
#
# COMPACT_ATOMS: atom_id res chain seq x y z
N MET A 1 -2.20 -18.33 10.87
CA MET A 1 -0.78 -18.13 11.24
C MET A 1 -0.50 -19.03 12.43
N LEU A 2 0.45 -19.96 12.33
CA LEU A 2 0.86 -20.80 13.45
C LEU A 2 1.50 -19.92 14.53
N ALA A 3 1.30 -20.28 15.80
CA ALA A 3 1.65 -19.47 16.96
C ALA A 3 3.16 -19.15 17.09
N ASP A 4 4.01 -19.82 16.33
CA ASP A 4 5.46 -19.76 16.46
C ASP A 4 6.13 -18.51 15.85
N ASP A 5 5.52 -17.87 14.83
CA ASP A 5 6.09 -16.66 14.22
C ASP A 5 5.80 -15.38 15.02
N ALA A 6 4.89 -15.43 15.98
CA ALA A 6 4.52 -14.27 16.81
C ALA A 6 5.60 -13.92 17.86
N VAL A 7 6.52 -14.84 18.15
CA VAL A 7 7.55 -14.67 19.20
C VAL A 7 8.67 -13.72 18.77
N ASN A 8 8.97 -13.62 17.47
CA ASN A 8 10.13 -12.87 16.97
C ASN A 8 9.86 -11.43 16.51
N HIS A 9 8.63 -10.91 16.66
CA HIS A 9 8.23 -9.61 16.13
C HIS A 9 7.61 -8.67 17.17
N ARG A 10 8.07 -8.73 18.42
CA ARG A 10 7.63 -7.80 19.47
C ARG A 10 8.29 -6.44 19.29
N CYS A 11 7.50 -5.37 19.25
CA CYS A 11 8.03 -4.02 19.37
C CYS A 11 8.60 -3.77 20.77
N ARG A 12 9.47 -2.76 20.88
CA ARG A 12 10.09 -2.31 22.13
C ARG A 12 9.08 -1.98 23.26
N HIS A 13 7.79 -1.82 22.96
CA HIS A 13 6.71 -1.56 23.91
C HIS A 13 5.84 -2.79 24.25
N GLY A 14 6.26 -4.01 23.87
CA GLY A 14 5.57 -5.24 24.25
C GLY A 14 4.32 -5.58 23.43
N PHE A 15 3.92 -4.71 22.49
CA PHE A 15 2.89 -4.99 21.48
C PHE A 15 3.52 -5.65 20.25
N THR A 16 2.80 -6.59 19.63
CA THR A 16 3.14 -7.11 18.30
C THR A 16 2.35 -6.28 17.28
N PRO A 17 2.95 -5.25 16.65
CA PRO A 17 2.26 -4.51 15.62
C PRO A 17 1.84 -5.46 14.50
N GLN A 18 0.74 -5.15 13.85
CA GLN A 18 0.31 -5.86 12.65
C GLN A 18 0.28 -4.89 11.47
N ASN A 19 0.80 -5.36 10.35
CA ASN A 19 0.67 -4.69 9.06
C ASN A 19 -0.63 -5.15 8.39
N VAL A 20 -1.29 -4.21 7.73
CA VAL A 20 -2.54 -4.40 7.00
C VAL A 20 -2.38 -3.78 5.61
N LEU A 21 -2.55 -4.59 4.58
CA LEU A 21 -2.68 -4.11 3.21
C LEU A 21 -4.17 -3.92 2.91
N ALA A 22 -4.55 -2.72 2.50
CA ALA A 22 -5.92 -2.41 2.11
C ALA A 22 -5.95 -1.74 0.73
N ILE A 23 -6.95 -2.09 -0.08
CA ILE A 23 -7.25 -1.42 -1.34
C ILE A 23 -8.63 -0.79 -1.20
N CYS A 24 -8.77 0.43 -1.69
CA CYS A 24 -10.03 1.12 -1.75
C CYS A 24 -10.38 1.56 -3.17
N ASP A 25 -11.67 1.72 -3.44
CA ASP A 25 -12.16 2.39 -4.64
C ASP A 25 -12.06 3.92 -4.52
N PHE A 26 -12.51 4.64 -5.57
CA PHE A 26 -12.50 6.11 -5.59
C PHE A 26 -13.45 6.73 -4.54
N ASP A 27 -14.42 5.97 -4.03
CA ASP A 27 -15.33 6.38 -2.95
C ASP A 27 -14.75 6.06 -1.56
N MET A 28 -13.46 5.70 -1.49
CA MET A 28 -12.74 5.29 -0.27
C MET A 28 -13.33 4.06 0.43
N ARG A 29 -14.04 3.19 -0.30
CA ARG A 29 -14.57 1.94 0.24
C ARG A 29 -13.55 0.84 0.06
N PHE A 30 -13.23 0.13 1.14
CA PHE A 30 -12.32 -1.01 1.07
C PHE A 30 -12.92 -2.13 0.22
N THR A 31 -12.22 -2.48 -0.86
CA THR A 31 -12.59 -3.58 -1.77
C THR A 31 -11.77 -4.84 -1.50
N PHE A 32 -10.63 -4.70 -0.82
CA PHE A 32 -9.75 -5.80 -0.47
C PHE A 32 -8.94 -5.46 0.79
N VAL A 33 -8.81 -6.41 1.71
CA VAL A 33 -8.02 -6.26 2.94
C VAL A 33 -7.28 -7.56 3.24
N VAL A 34 -5.98 -7.45 3.51
CA VAL A 34 -5.13 -8.52 4.04
C VAL A 34 -4.54 -8.02 5.35
N ALA A 35 -4.83 -8.73 6.44
CA ALA A 35 -4.36 -8.41 7.78
C ALA A 35 -3.55 -9.57 8.38
N GLY A 36 -2.95 -9.32 9.54
CA GLY A 36 -2.23 -10.35 10.31
C GLY A 36 -0.77 -10.54 9.90
N TRP A 37 -0.20 -9.62 9.13
CA TRP A 37 1.24 -9.59 8.89
C TRP A 37 1.96 -9.00 10.09
N PRO A 38 3.16 -9.47 10.46
CA PRO A 38 3.97 -8.80 11.47
C PRO A 38 4.21 -7.34 11.07
N GLY A 39 4.12 -6.39 12.00
CA GLY A 39 4.29 -4.96 11.70
C GLY A 39 5.69 -4.56 11.25
N CYS A 40 6.69 -5.45 11.42
CA CYS A 40 8.02 -5.28 10.84
C CYS A 40 8.15 -5.89 9.44
N ALA A 41 7.10 -6.54 8.93
CA ALA A 41 7.11 -7.05 7.57
C ALA A 41 7.10 -5.86 6.61
N HIS A 42 8.03 -5.89 5.66
CA HIS A 42 8.11 -4.87 4.63
C HIS A 42 6.85 -4.90 3.76
N ASP A 43 6.27 -3.74 3.50
CA ASP A 43 5.03 -3.55 2.74
C ASP A 43 5.02 -4.27 1.39
N SER A 44 6.16 -4.27 0.68
CA SER A 44 6.30 -5.00 -0.58
C SER A 44 6.15 -6.53 -0.43
N ARG A 45 6.54 -7.12 0.71
CA ARG A 45 6.31 -8.56 0.97
C ARG A 45 4.84 -8.84 1.17
N VAL A 46 4.15 -8.00 1.93
CA VAL A 46 2.70 -8.12 2.16
C VAL A 46 1.94 -8.04 0.83
N LEU A 47 2.31 -7.08 -0.03
CA LEU A 47 1.73 -6.93 -1.37
C LEU A 47 2.03 -8.10 -2.30
N ASN A 48 3.28 -8.59 -2.35
CA ASN A 48 3.65 -9.71 -3.21
C ASN A 48 2.99 -11.02 -2.76
N HIS A 49 2.88 -11.25 -1.45
CA HIS A 49 2.12 -12.38 -0.95
C HIS A 49 0.64 -12.24 -1.32
N ALA A 50 0.06 -11.04 -1.20
CA ALA A 50 -1.33 -10.84 -1.55
C ALA A 50 -1.62 -11.13 -3.02
N LEU A 51 -0.72 -10.72 -3.91
CA LEU A 51 -0.75 -11.03 -5.34
C LEU A 51 -0.63 -12.52 -5.67
N ALA A 52 0.20 -13.25 -4.93
CA ALA A 52 0.47 -14.66 -5.21
C ALA A 52 -0.59 -15.61 -4.63
N HIS A 53 -1.20 -15.25 -3.49
CA HIS A 53 -2.02 -16.19 -2.70
C HIS A 53 -3.50 -15.84 -2.63
N PHE A 54 -3.89 -14.62 -3.00
CA PHE A 54 -5.29 -14.22 -3.00
C PHE A 54 -5.74 -13.89 -4.43
N SER A 55 -7.06 -13.89 -4.64
CA SER A 55 -7.69 -13.36 -5.86
C SER A 55 -7.59 -11.83 -5.89
N PHE A 56 -6.38 -11.32 -5.78
CA PHE A 56 -6.08 -9.90 -5.88
C PHE A 56 -6.45 -9.44 -7.28
N HIS A 57 -7.43 -8.55 -7.39
CA HIS A 57 -7.80 -8.01 -8.69
C HIS A 57 -6.70 -7.09 -9.20
N GLU A 58 -5.98 -7.53 -10.24
CA GLU A 58 -5.13 -6.63 -11.01
C GLU A 58 -5.98 -5.49 -11.59
N PRO A 59 -5.44 -4.28 -11.70
CA PRO A 59 -6.18 -3.19 -12.30
C PRO A 59 -6.45 -3.53 -13.77
N PRO A 60 -7.59 -3.08 -14.34
CA PRO A 60 -7.88 -3.26 -15.74
C PRO A 60 -6.74 -2.75 -16.63
N LYS A 61 -6.55 -3.36 -17.79
CA LYS A 61 -5.48 -2.98 -18.72
C LYS A 61 -5.48 -1.47 -18.98
N GLY A 62 -4.34 -0.82 -18.74
CA GLY A 62 -4.16 0.63 -18.90
C GLY A 62 -4.58 1.46 -17.68
N LYS A 63 -5.02 0.84 -16.59
CA LYS A 63 -5.29 1.50 -15.30
C LYS A 63 -4.23 1.12 -14.26
N TYR A 64 -4.15 1.94 -13.22
CA TYR A 64 -3.18 1.80 -12.13
C TYR A 64 -3.88 1.99 -10.80
N TYR A 65 -3.48 1.19 -9.81
CA TYR A 65 -3.70 1.52 -8.41
C TYR A 65 -2.74 2.62 -7.99
N HIS A 66 -3.26 3.61 -7.27
CA HIS A 66 -2.44 4.57 -6.56
C HIS A 66 -1.95 3.91 -5.27
N VAL A 67 -0.64 3.80 -5.08
CA VAL A 67 -0.03 3.11 -3.95
C VAL A 67 0.80 4.06 -3.10
N ASP A 68 1.09 3.69 -1.86
CA ASP A 68 1.98 4.47 -1.01
C ASP A 68 3.38 4.63 -1.62
N SER A 69 4.06 5.70 -1.22
CA SER A 69 5.38 6.05 -1.74
C SER A 69 6.47 5.01 -1.44
N GLU A 70 6.19 4.08 -0.54
CA GLU A 70 7.08 2.98 -0.13
C GLU A 70 7.06 1.82 -1.13
N TYR A 71 6.05 1.77 -2.01
CA TYR A 71 5.96 0.79 -3.07
C TYR A 71 6.74 1.20 -4.32
N ALA A 72 7.29 0.21 -5.02
CA ALA A 72 7.96 0.40 -6.29
C ALA A 72 6.94 0.62 -7.42
N ASN A 73 7.23 1.57 -8.32
CA ASN A 73 6.47 1.76 -9.55
C ASN A 73 6.60 0.53 -10.46
N ARG A 74 5.46 -0.03 -10.86
CA ARG A 74 5.38 -1.14 -11.81
C ARG A 74 4.05 -1.11 -12.57
N ILE A 75 3.90 -1.92 -13.61
CA ILE A 75 2.63 -2.01 -14.35
C ILE A 75 1.49 -2.30 -13.37
N GLY A 76 0.44 -1.47 -13.41
CA GLY A 76 -0.70 -1.56 -12.51
C GLY A 76 -0.54 -0.89 -11.14
N TYR A 77 0.65 -0.42 -10.75
CA TYR A 77 0.89 0.20 -9.44
C TYR A 77 1.74 1.46 -9.58
N LEU A 78 1.17 2.60 -9.22
CA LEU A 78 1.81 3.91 -9.37
C LEU A 78 1.92 4.60 -8.00
N ALA A 79 3.15 4.74 -7.53
CA ALA A 79 3.48 5.51 -6.35
C ALA A 79 3.55 7.01 -6.69
N PRO A 80 3.22 7.91 -5.74
CA PRO A 80 3.46 9.34 -5.86
C PRO A 80 4.89 9.66 -6.27
N PHE A 81 5.05 10.71 -7.07
CA PHE A 81 6.36 11.21 -7.43
C PHE A 81 7.11 11.67 -6.17
N LYS A 82 8.30 11.10 -5.92
CA LYS A 82 9.15 11.50 -4.80
C LYS A 82 9.90 12.78 -5.18
N GLY A 83 9.64 13.87 -4.47
CA GLY A 83 10.36 15.14 -4.63
C GLY A 83 9.49 16.35 -4.92
N SER A 84 8.21 16.17 -5.24
CA SER A 84 7.21 17.24 -5.20
C SER A 84 6.15 16.89 -4.16
N THR A 85 6.09 17.69 -3.10
CA THR A 85 4.95 17.67 -2.19
C THR A 85 3.77 18.28 -2.93
N TYR A 86 2.79 17.47 -3.31
CA TYR A 86 1.50 17.97 -3.78
C TYR A 86 0.89 18.80 -2.65
N HIS A 87 1.04 20.12 -2.71
CA HIS A 87 0.40 21.00 -1.77
C HIS A 87 -1.04 21.22 -2.26
N LEU A 88 -2.03 20.97 -1.41
CA LEU A 88 -3.46 21.23 -1.66
C LEU A 88 -3.80 22.59 -2.31
N PRO A 89 -3.03 23.69 -2.12
CA PRO A 89 -3.24 24.94 -2.85
C PRO A 89 -3.08 24.82 -4.38
N GLU A 90 -2.20 23.96 -4.88
CA GLU A 90 -1.91 23.82 -6.33
C GLU A 90 -3.07 23.15 -7.08
N PHE A 91 -3.85 22.31 -6.41
CA PHE A 91 -5.06 21.68 -6.96
C PHE A 91 -6.22 22.65 -7.12
N ARG A 92 -6.18 23.81 -6.45
CA ARG A 92 -7.18 24.89 -6.56
C ARG A 92 -6.84 25.91 -7.64
N LEU A 93 -5.63 25.87 -8.22
CA LEU A 93 -5.20 26.78 -9.26
C LEU A 93 -5.33 26.14 -10.65
N PRO A 94 -5.71 26.90 -11.70
CA PRO A 94 -5.75 26.38 -13.06
C PRO A 94 -4.36 25.90 -13.48
N ARG A 95 -4.23 24.57 -13.65
CA ARG A 95 -3.09 23.78 -14.17
C ARG A 95 -1.91 24.60 -14.71
N HIS A 96 -0.92 24.88 -13.87
CA HIS A 96 0.45 24.96 -14.37
C HIS A 96 1.03 23.56 -14.44
N ARG A 97 1.55 23.22 -15.61
CA ARG A 97 2.15 21.92 -15.94
C ARG A 97 3.34 21.68 -14.99
N PRO A 98 3.49 20.50 -14.38
CA PRO A 98 4.73 20.16 -13.69
C PRO A 98 5.89 20.12 -14.71
N PRO A 99 7.14 20.40 -14.27
CA PRO A 99 8.33 20.31 -15.12
C PRO A 99 8.54 18.92 -15.70
#